data_AF-A0A157ZTZ6-F1
#
_entry.id   AF-A0A157ZTZ6-F1
#
_cell.length_a   1.000
_cell.length_b   1.000
_cell.length_c   1.000
_cell.angle_alpha   90.00
_cell.angle_beta   90.00
_cell.angle_gamma   90.00
#
_symmetry.space_group_name_H-M   'P 1'
#
loop_
_entity.id
_entity.type
_entity.pdbx_description
1 polymer ?
#
loop_
_entity_poly.entity_id
_entity_poly.type
_entity_poly.pdbx_seq_one_letter_code
_entity_poly.pdbx_strand_id
1 'polypeptide(L)'
;MKRSHFLAASFLAACCLSATAQTAPPAGHPSPKQQMAAEGVMTSANIARGAADVCHIDAAKVARFKDAVRTSYPDAPDFDGAWKLGLAQAQPAVDRFEKLKTSNPAEYRKEIGEACPALNRGIDEVTQQK
;
A
#
# COMPACT_ATOMS: atom_id res chain seq x y z
N MET A 1 -10.21 -70.91 -2.47
CA MET A 1 -10.28 -70.40 -3.85
C MET A 1 -11.67 -70.67 -4.43
N LYS A 2 -12.43 -69.62 -4.79
CA LYS A 2 -13.65 -69.50 -5.66
C LYS A 2 -14.55 -68.37 -5.13
N ARG A 3 -14.52 -67.16 -5.73
CA ARG A 3 -15.49 -66.56 -6.69
C ARG A 3 -16.92 -66.40 -6.13
N SER A 4 -17.33 -65.18 -5.75
CA SER A 4 -18.15 -64.22 -6.52
C SER A 4 -19.53 -64.10 -5.83
N HIS A 5 -20.39 -63.07 -5.92
CA HIS A 5 -20.62 -61.94 -6.82
C HIS A 5 -21.24 -60.77 -6.02
N PHE A 6 -20.89 -59.55 -6.41
CA PHE A 6 -21.75 -58.37 -6.59
C PHE A 6 -23.01 -58.22 -5.73
N LEU A 7 -23.08 -57.12 -4.98
CA LEU A 7 -24.23 -56.20 -4.94
C LEU A 7 -23.88 -55.00 -4.05
N ALA A 8 -23.63 -53.84 -4.67
CA ALA A 8 -23.80 -52.50 -4.09
C ALA A 8 -23.58 -51.50 -5.23
N ALA A 9 -24.60 -51.31 -6.06
CA ALA A 9 -25.52 -50.19 -5.96
C ALA A 9 -24.89 -48.90 -6.50
N SER A 10 -25.09 -48.71 -7.81
CA SER A 10 -24.90 -47.46 -8.52
C SER A 10 -25.70 -46.34 -7.85
N PHE A 11 -25.01 -45.32 -7.34
CA PHE A 11 -25.59 -43.99 -7.10
C PHE A 11 -24.84 -43.00 -8.00
N LEU A 12 -25.39 -42.81 -9.19
CA LEU A 12 -25.02 -41.71 -10.08
C LEU A 12 -26.12 -40.64 -10.04
N ALA A 13 -25.65 -39.40 -10.06
CA ALA A 13 -26.37 -38.19 -10.44
C ALA A 13 -27.35 -37.59 -9.42
N ALA A 14 -26.85 -36.64 -8.64
CA ALA A 14 -27.33 -35.25 -8.62
C ALA A 14 -26.50 -34.45 -7.60
N CYS A 15 -26.56 -33.12 -7.69
CA CYS A 15 -25.87 -32.12 -6.86
C CYS A 15 -24.45 -31.81 -7.39
N CYS A 16 -24.12 -30.61 -7.89
CA CYS A 16 -24.73 -29.30 -7.72
C CYS A 16 -24.52 -28.47 -9.00
N LEU A 17 -25.59 -27.89 -9.54
CA LEU A 17 -25.46 -26.59 -10.19
C LEU A 17 -25.06 -25.61 -9.09
N SER A 18 -23.76 -25.34 -8.96
CA SER A 18 -23.27 -24.24 -8.15
C SER A 18 -23.67 -22.95 -8.85
N ALA A 19 -24.87 -22.45 -8.54
CA ALA A 19 -25.22 -21.07 -8.77
C ALA A 19 -24.17 -20.23 -8.05
N THR A 20 -23.25 -19.61 -8.80
CA THR A 20 -22.40 -18.55 -8.28
C THR A 20 -23.31 -17.36 -8.01
N ALA A 21 -23.92 -17.35 -6.83
CA ALA A 21 -24.49 -16.14 -6.27
C ALA A 21 -23.34 -15.15 -6.13
N GLN A 22 -23.22 -14.24 -7.10
CA GLN A 22 -22.33 -13.10 -7.02
C GLN A 22 -22.88 -12.22 -5.90
N THR A 23 -22.37 -12.42 -4.68
CA THR A 23 -22.58 -11.48 -3.59
C THR A 23 -21.92 -10.18 -4.00
N ALA A 24 -22.73 -9.26 -4.55
CA ALA A 24 -22.34 -7.87 -4.65
C ALA A 24 -21.90 -7.42 -3.25
N PRO A 25 -20.76 -6.69 -3.13
CA PRO A 25 -20.30 -6.23 -1.83
C PRO A 25 -21.41 -5.42 -1.14
N PRO A 26 -21.54 -5.52 0.20
CA PRO A 26 -22.60 -4.82 0.92
C PRO A 26 -22.53 -3.33 0.62
N ALA A 27 -23.68 -2.71 0.39
CA ALA A 27 -23.77 -1.27 0.16
C ALA A 27 -23.00 -0.51 1.26
N GLY A 28 -22.06 0.34 0.86
CA GLY A 28 -21.18 1.09 1.78
C GLY A 28 -19.72 0.63 1.82
N HIS A 29 -19.36 -0.52 1.22
CA HIS A 29 -17.95 -0.88 1.06
C HIS A 29 -17.31 -0.06 -0.08
N PRO A 30 -16.09 0.47 0.11
CA PRO A 30 -15.38 1.16 -0.97
C PRO A 30 -15.20 0.22 -2.15
N SER A 31 -15.44 0.72 -3.37
CA SER A 31 -15.14 -0.02 -4.59
C SER A 31 -13.64 -0.34 -4.68
N PRO A 32 -13.23 -1.37 -5.45
CA PRO A 32 -11.81 -1.68 -5.65
C PRO A 32 -10.98 -0.48 -6.10
N LYS A 33 -11.53 0.38 -6.96
CA LYS A 33 -10.89 1.63 -7.41
C LYS A 33 -10.59 2.58 -6.25
N GLN A 34 -11.57 2.76 -5.35
CA GLN A 34 -11.42 3.62 -4.17
C GLN A 34 -10.40 3.04 -3.18
N GLN A 35 -10.34 1.71 -3.04
CA GLN A 35 -9.36 1.03 -2.19
C GLN A 35 -7.94 1.24 -2.73
N MET A 36 -7.72 1.03 -4.04
CA MET A 36 -6.43 1.26 -4.68
C MET A 36 -6.00 2.74 -4.60
N ALA A 37 -6.93 3.68 -4.74
CA ALA A 37 -6.64 5.10 -4.58
C ALA A 37 -6.21 5.42 -3.14
N ALA A 38 -6.91 4.89 -2.13
CA ALA A 38 -6.52 5.05 -0.74
C ALA A 38 -5.13 4.45 -0.44
N GLU A 39 -4.81 3.29 -1.02
CA GLU A 39 -3.48 2.66 -0.91
C GLU A 39 -2.38 3.51 -1.55
N GLY A 40 -2.65 4.11 -2.71
CA GLY A 40 -1.75 5.06 -3.37
C GLY A 40 -1.47 6.29 -2.49
N VAL A 41 -2.52 6.84 -1.84
CA VAL A 41 -2.37 7.95 -0.89
C VAL A 41 -1.56 7.54 0.34
N MET A 42 -1.82 6.37 0.94
CA MET A 42 -1.06 5.87 2.09
C MET A 42 0.41 5.66 1.75
N THR A 43 0.70 5.03 0.60
CA THR A 43 2.07 4.79 0.12
C THR A 43 2.80 6.12 -0.11
N SER A 44 2.12 7.09 -0.72
CA SER A 44 2.69 8.43 -0.94
C SER A 44 2.96 9.16 0.36
N ALA A 45 2.05 9.05 1.34
CA ALA A 45 2.28 9.62 2.66
C ALA A 45 3.46 8.97 3.40
N ASN A 46 3.64 7.65 3.25
CA ASN A 46 4.80 6.95 3.80
C ASN A 46 6.11 7.50 3.22
N ILE A 47 6.15 7.67 1.90
CA ILE A 47 7.26 8.34 1.17
C ILE A 47 7.49 9.76 1.71
N ALA A 48 6.43 10.54 1.91
CA ALA A 48 6.53 11.90 2.43
C ALA A 48 7.13 11.97 3.84
N ARG A 49 6.79 11.00 4.72
CA ARG A 49 7.40 10.90 6.05
C ARG A 49 8.90 10.62 5.95
N GLY A 50 9.31 9.63 5.15
CA GLY A 50 10.73 9.34 4.92
C GLY A 50 11.50 10.54 4.34
N ALA A 51 10.88 11.24 3.40
CA ALA A 51 11.44 12.44 2.80
C ALA A 51 11.70 13.55 3.83
N ALA A 52 10.71 13.84 4.68
CA ALA A 52 10.83 14.90 5.69
C ALA A 52 11.78 14.51 6.83
N ASP A 53 11.58 13.34 7.43
CA ASP A 53 12.20 13.01 8.71
C ASP A 53 13.55 12.30 8.57
N VAL A 54 13.75 11.53 7.50
CA VAL A 54 15.02 10.81 7.26
C VAL A 54 15.92 11.60 6.30
N CYS A 55 15.34 12.12 5.21
CA CYS A 55 16.10 12.81 4.16
C CYS A 55 16.11 14.33 4.30
N HIS A 56 15.38 14.90 5.27
CA HIS A 56 15.33 16.34 5.54
C HIS A 56 14.96 17.19 4.31
N ILE A 57 14.10 16.64 3.44
CA ILE A 57 13.54 17.37 2.30
C ILE A 57 12.62 18.47 2.82
N ASP A 58 12.73 19.65 2.22
CA ASP A 58 12.00 20.86 2.60
C ASP A 58 10.48 20.65 2.71
N ALA A 59 9.89 21.23 3.75
CA ALA A 59 8.47 21.08 4.07
C ALA A 59 7.56 21.63 2.95
N ALA A 60 7.96 22.70 2.25
CA ALA A 60 7.18 23.23 1.14
C ALA A 60 7.22 22.28 -0.06
N LYS A 61 8.34 21.56 -0.29
CA LYS A 61 8.40 20.50 -1.29
C LYS A 61 7.49 19.31 -0.95
N VAL A 62 7.49 18.87 0.32
CA VAL A 62 6.57 17.81 0.79
C VAL A 62 5.10 18.25 0.69
N ALA A 63 4.78 19.52 0.96
CA ALA A 63 3.43 20.05 0.80
C ALA A 63 2.97 20.01 -0.67
N ARG A 64 3.81 20.48 -1.60
CA ARG A 64 3.51 20.40 -3.05
C ARG A 64 3.32 18.95 -3.51
N PHE A 65 4.11 18.02 -2.98
CA PHE A 65 3.95 16.60 -3.26
C PHE A 65 2.59 16.08 -2.77
N LYS A 66 2.16 16.44 -1.55
CA LYS A 66 0.82 16.08 -1.03
C LYS A 66 -0.29 16.60 -1.97
N ASP A 67 -0.16 17.82 -2.46
CA ASP A 67 -1.14 18.41 -3.39
C ASP A 67 -1.18 17.69 -4.75
N ALA A 68 -0.01 17.31 -5.28
CA ALA A 68 0.09 16.49 -6.49
C ALA A 68 -0.56 15.11 -6.27
N VAL A 69 -0.26 14.43 -5.16
CA VAL A 69 -0.86 13.14 -4.80
C VAL A 69 -2.39 13.25 -4.67
N ARG A 70 -2.91 14.34 -4.10
CA ARG A 70 -4.36 14.59 -4.03
C ARG A 70 -4.99 14.69 -5.41
N THR A 71 -4.27 15.24 -6.38
CA THR A 71 -4.72 15.33 -7.77
C THR A 71 -4.63 13.97 -8.48
N SER A 72 -3.60 13.17 -8.18
CA SER A 72 -3.38 11.84 -8.78
C SER A 72 -4.36 10.77 -8.30
N TYR A 73 -4.94 10.92 -7.11
CA TYR A 73 -5.86 9.95 -6.51
C TYR A 73 -7.24 10.56 -6.19
N PRO A 74 -7.99 11.04 -7.19
CA PRO A 74 -9.29 11.70 -6.98
C PRO A 74 -10.36 10.75 -6.44
N ASP A 75 -10.18 9.43 -6.61
CA ASP A 75 -11.10 8.41 -6.13
C ASP A 75 -10.85 7.99 -4.68
N ALA A 76 -9.85 8.54 -3.99
CA ALA A 76 -9.63 8.26 -2.57
C ALA A 76 -10.76 8.90 -1.74
N PRO A 77 -11.66 8.13 -1.11
CA PRO A 77 -12.86 8.68 -0.48
C PRO A 77 -12.57 9.49 0.79
N ASP A 78 -11.49 9.16 1.50
CA ASP A 78 -10.96 9.91 2.64
C ASP A 78 -9.44 10.09 2.47
N PHE A 79 -9.07 11.06 1.63
CA PHE A 79 -7.68 11.36 1.35
C PHE A 79 -6.88 11.68 2.63
N ASP A 80 -7.41 12.53 3.51
CA ASP A 80 -6.66 12.99 4.69
C ASP A 80 -6.54 11.88 5.74
N GLY A 81 -7.54 11.01 5.89
CA GLY A 81 -7.45 9.81 6.71
C GLY A 81 -6.40 8.83 6.19
N ALA A 82 -6.41 8.53 4.88
CA ALA A 82 -5.39 7.69 4.25
C ALA A 82 -3.98 8.29 4.37
N TRP A 83 -3.86 9.60 4.15
CA TRP A 83 -2.59 10.30 4.29
C TRP A 83 -2.05 10.21 5.73
N LYS A 84 -2.90 10.48 6.73
CA LYS A 84 -2.54 10.36 8.14
C LYS A 84 -2.11 8.95 8.52
N LEU A 85 -2.83 7.94 8.01
CA LEU A 85 -2.49 6.54 8.25
C LEU A 85 -1.12 6.17 7.64
N GLY A 86 -0.85 6.59 6.40
CA GLY A 86 0.44 6.35 5.75
C GLY A 86 1.62 7.02 6.47
N LEU A 87 1.44 8.25 6.97
CA LEU A 87 2.44 8.91 7.83
C LEU A 87 2.73 8.09 9.09
N ALA A 88 1.69 7.57 9.75
CA ALA A 88 1.84 6.76 10.96
C ALA A 88 2.52 5.41 10.68
N GLN A 89 2.18 4.75 9.56
CA GLN A 89 2.79 3.49 9.16
C GLN A 89 4.29 3.62 8.87
N ALA A 90 4.77 4.80 8.47
CA ALA A 90 6.19 5.06 8.25
C ALA A 90 7.00 5.23 9.55
N GLN A 91 6.35 5.46 10.70
CA GLN A 91 7.03 5.77 11.96
C GLN A 91 8.08 4.73 12.38
N PRO A 92 7.83 3.41 12.32
CA PRO A 92 8.84 2.42 12.68
C PRO A 92 10.11 2.49 11.81
N ALA A 93 9.97 2.91 10.54
CA ALA A 93 11.11 3.10 9.67
C ALA A 93 11.91 4.35 10.05
N VAL A 94 11.24 5.45 10.38
CA VAL A 94 11.89 6.67 10.91
C VAL A 94 12.65 6.35 12.20
N ASP A 95 12.01 5.66 13.14
CA ASP A 95 12.63 5.28 14.41
C ASP A 95 13.87 4.40 14.21
N ARG A 96 13.83 3.49 13.24
CA ARG A 96 14.99 2.66 12.87
C ARG A 96 16.14 3.52 12.34
N PHE A 97 15.86 4.50 11.48
CA PHE A 97 16.89 5.40 10.94
C PHE A 97 17.47 6.32 12.02
N GLU A 98 16.65 6.84 12.93
CA GLU A 98 17.13 7.63 14.07
C GLU A 98 18.02 6.80 15.00
N LYS A 99 17.63 5.55 15.28
CA LYS A 99 18.50 4.63 16.02
C LYS A 99 19.80 4.38 15.25
N LEU A 100 19.74 4.10 13.95
CA LEU A 100 20.92 3.81 13.13
C LEU A 100 21.90 4.98 13.12
N LYS A 101 21.39 6.21 13.03
CA LYS A 101 22.18 7.45 13.06
C LYS A 101 23.06 7.56 14.31
N THR A 102 22.59 7.07 15.45
CA THR A 102 23.35 7.09 16.72
C THR A 102 24.20 5.84 16.92
N SER A 103 23.68 4.65 16.57
CA SER A 103 24.37 3.38 16.82
C SER A 103 25.43 3.03 15.78
N ASN A 104 25.25 3.45 14.53
CA ASN A 104 26.19 3.23 13.44
C ASN A 104 26.11 4.38 12.40
N PRO A 105 26.76 5.52 12.68
CA PRO A 105 26.70 6.69 11.81
C PRO A 105 27.26 6.45 10.39
N ALA A 106 28.17 5.48 10.22
CA ALA A 106 28.74 5.16 8.91
C ALA A 106 27.71 4.47 8.01
N GLU A 107 27.00 3.46 8.53
CA GLU A 107 25.93 2.80 7.78
C GLU A 107 24.77 3.74 7.52
N TYR A 108 24.37 4.56 8.51
CA TYR A 108 23.34 5.58 8.31
C TYR A 108 23.67 6.49 7.12
N ARG A 109 24.90 7.02 7.05
CA ARG A 109 25.34 7.89 5.94
C ARG A 109 25.30 7.17 4.59
N LYS A 110 25.68 5.89 4.56
CA LYS A 110 25.64 5.08 3.34
C LYS A 110 24.19 4.90 2.87
N GLU A 111 23.29 4.45 3.75
CA GLU A 111 21.90 4.21 3.40
C GLU A 111 21.19 5.49 2.91
N ILE A 112 21.33 6.61 3.63
CA ILE A 112 20.70 7.87 3.20
C ILE A 112 21.36 8.44 1.93
N GLY A 113 22.65 8.20 1.73
CA GLY A 113 23.39 8.66 0.56
C GLY A 113 22.89 8.01 -0.73
N GLU A 114 22.42 6.77 -0.64
CA GLU A 114 21.82 6.04 -1.76
C GLU A 114 20.32 6.36 -1.92
N ALA A 115 19.56 6.35 -0.81
CA ALA A 115 18.11 6.44 -0.86
C ALA A 115 17.58 7.87 -1.08
N CYS A 116 18.15 8.87 -0.39
CA CYS A 116 17.58 10.21 -0.38
C CYS A 116 17.64 10.93 -1.74
N PRO A 117 18.70 10.80 -2.57
CA PRO A 117 18.69 11.37 -3.92
C PRO A 117 17.60 10.81 -4.81
N ALA A 118 17.36 9.49 -4.75
CA ALA A 118 16.31 8.83 -5.52
C ALA A 118 14.92 9.28 -5.05
N LEU A 119 14.71 9.35 -3.73
CA LEU A 119 13.47 9.83 -3.13
C LEU A 119 13.17 11.28 -3.51
N ASN A 120 14.18 12.15 -3.43
CA ASN A 120 14.07 13.56 -3.78
C ASN A 120 13.65 13.74 -5.26
N ARG A 121 14.23 12.94 -6.15
CA ARG A 121 13.89 12.92 -7.58
C ARG A 121 12.47 12.40 -7.82
N GLY A 122 12.10 11.28 -7.20
CA GLY A 122 10.74 10.73 -7.35
C GLY A 122 9.66 11.72 -6.91
N ILE A 123 9.92 12.50 -5.86
CA ILE A 123 9.02 13.59 -5.44
C ILE A 123 8.95 14.69 -6.52
N ASP A 124 10.07 15.07 -7.13
CA ASP A 124 10.08 16.05 -8.21
C ASP A 124 9.27 15.56 -9.41
N GLU A 125 9.47 14.31 -9.81
CA GLU A 125 8.77 13.71 -10.95
C GLU A 125 7.24 13.73 -10.76
N VAL A 126 6.74 13.39 -9.57
CA VAL A 126 5.30 13.45 -9.28
C VAL A 126 4.80 14.90 -9.23
N THR A 127 5.59 15.82 -8.71
CA THR A 127 5.19 17.23 -8.55
C THR A 127 5.23 18.00 -9.88
N GLN A 128 6.06 17.58 -10.83
CA GLN A 128 6.24 18.24 -12.12
C GLN A 128 5.34 17.69 -13.23
N GLN A 129 4.65 16.56 -13.01
CA GLN A 129 3.63 16.07 -13.94
C GLN A 129 2.48 17.08 -14.04
N LYS A 130 2.52 17.88 -15.11
CA LYS A 130 1.43 18.74 -15.59
C LYS A 130 1.19 18.46 -17.06
#